data_AF-A0A536JSS7-F1
#
_entry.id   AF-A0A536JSS7-F1
#
_cell.length_a   1.000
_cell.length_b   1.000
_cell.length_c   1.000
_cell.angle_alpha   90.00
_cell.angle_beta   90.00
_cell.angle_gamma   90.00
#
_symmetry.space_group_name_H-M   'P 1'
#
loop_
_entity.id
_entity.type
_entity.pdbx_description
1 polymer ?
#
loop_
_entity_poly.entity_id
_entity_poly.type
_entity_poly.pdbx_seq_one_letter_code
_entity_poly.pdbx_strand_id
1 'polypeptide(L)'
;MIAVVAASPARPTLVRAVCVREWREALGNKLLVGMTLLPPVVILVSGIAAVAAAAVNPPSDRDVQALYAAAPAVAGLDPREAVQGFIATYFLILFMLIPTVVPLTMAIYSVIGEKASRTLEPLLATPVGVGDLLFAKSLASTVPSVIVTWSAYAIYLATVIAIGSHAAVQAVTAPRWILAIVVLVPLLTLLSVNLGILISTRVNDVRVAQQIGGLVVVPIVGLGIAQVTGRVVLDNGAFLQMTIVLILLDVAVFWLARLAFQRENILVRWR
;
A
#
# COMPACT_ATOMS: atom_id res chain seq x y z
N MET A 1 -39.40 -21.39 28.67
CA MET A 1 -38.51 -21.15 27.52
C MET A 1 -38.21 -19.67 27.47
N ILE A 2 -37.02 -19.24 27.91
CA ILE A 2 -36.61 -17.84 27.83
C ILE A 2 -36.12 -17.62 26.41
N ALA A 3 -36.87 -16.85 25.63
CA ALA A 3 -36.44 -16.39 24.32
C ALA A 3 -35.24 -15.44 24.54
N VAL A 4 -34.03 -15.96 24.31
CA VAL A 4 -32.83 -15.12 24.22
C VAL A 4 -32.99 -14.29 22.96
N VAL A 5 -33.47 -13.05 23.11
CA VAL A 5 -33.44 -12.05 22.05
C VAL A 5 -31.96 -11.86 21.70
N ALA A 6 -31.55 -12.29 20.51
CA ALA A 6 -30.21 -12.04 20.01
C ALA A 6 -30.01 -10.53 19.91
N ALA A 7 -29.34 -9.95 20.92
CA ALA A 7 -28.96 -8.55 20.89
C ALA A 7 -28.07 -8.31 19.67
N SER A 8 -28.36 -7.28 18.89
CA SER A 8 -27.52 -6.91 17.75
C SER A 8 -26.10 -6.65 18.29
N PRO A 9 -25.07 -7.34 17.77
CA PRO A 9 -23.72 -7.22 18.31
C PRO A 9 -23.27 -5.76 18.18
N ALA A 10 -22.62 -5.25 19.24
CA ALA A 10 -22.05 -3.91 19.21
C ALA A 10 -21.09 -3.76 18.01
N ARG A 11 -21.15 -2.63 17.31
CA ARG A 11 -20.30 -2.29 16.14
C ARG A 11 -18.82 -2.71 16.28
N PRO A 12 -18.10 -2.45 17.39
CA PRO A 12 -16.70 -2.87 17.51
C PRO A 12 -16.49 -4.39 17.49
N THR A 13 -17.42 -5.15 18.06
CA THR A 13 -17.35 -6.62 18.11
C THR A 13 -17.48 -7.21 16.72
N LEU A 14 -18.35 -6.63 15.89
CA LEU A 14 -18.51 -7.01 14.50
C LEU A 14 -17.26 -6.71 13.68
N VAL A 15 -16.73 -5.48 13.75
CA VAL A 15 -15.51 -5.08 13.02
C VAL A 15 -14.37 -6.04 13.36
N ARG A 16 -14.17 -6.32 14.67
CA ARG A 16 -13.14 -7.26 15.11
C ARG A 16 -13.34 -8.67 14.55
N ALA A 17 -14.57 -9.18 14.58
CA ALA A 17 -14.87 -10.52 14.08
C ALA A 17 -14.58 -10.64 12.57
N VAL A 18 -14.97 -9.63 11.78
CA VAL A 18 -14.66 -9.57 10.34
C VAL A 18 -13.15 -9.54 10.14
N CYS A 19 -12.42 -8.64 10.81
CA CYS A 19 -10.96 -8.55 10.68
C CYS A 19 -10.26 -9.88 10.98
N VAL A 20 -10.59 -10.53 12.10
CA VAL A 20 -9.95 -11.80 12.50
C VAL A 20 -10.23 -12.91 11.50
N ARG A 21 -11.44 -12.97 10.95
CA ARG A 21 -11.80 -13.95 9.92
C ARG A 21 -10.99 -13.71 8.64
N GLU A 22 -10.98 -12.48 8.13
CA GLU A 22 -10.25 -12.10 6.91
C GLU A 22 -8.76 -12.39 7.04
N TRP A 23 -8.15 -12.05 8.18
CA TRP A 23 -6.72 -12.34 8.41
C TRP A 23 -6.42 -13.82 8.43
N ARG A 24 -7.28 -14.64 9.05
CA ARG A 24 -7.09 -16.09 9.10
C ARG A 24 -7.18 -16.70 7.70
N GLU A 25 -8.13 -16.25 6.90
CA GLU A 25 -8.31 -16.72 5.53
C GLU A 25 -7.14 -16.29 4.63
N ALA A 26 -6.74 -15.02 4.72
CA ALA A 26 -5.63 -14.49 3.95
C ALA A 26 -4.31 -15.21 4.28
N LEU A 27 -4.02 -15.42 5.56
CA LEU A 27 -2.81 -16.11 6.01
C LEU A 27 -2.84 -17.62 5.77
N GLY A 28 -4.04 -18.22 5.74
CA GLY A 28 -4.21 -19.64 5.43
C GLY A 28 -3.89 -19.98 3.98
N ASN A 29 -4.06 -19.02 3.06
CA ASN A 29 -3.80 -19.22 1.63
C ASN A 29 -2.34 -18.89 1.27
N LYS A 30 -1.47 -19.90 1.25
CA LYS A 30 -0.04 -19.76 0.92
C LYS A 30 0.21 -19.11 -0.45
N LEU A 31 -0.64 -19.39 -1.44
CA LEU A 31 -0.52 -18.81 -2.77
C LEU A 31 -0.81 -17.30 -2.73
N LEU A 32 -1.87 -16.89 -2.04
CA LEU A 32 -2.21 -15.49 -1.83
C LEU A 32 -1.09 -14.75 -1.11
N VAL A 33 -0.60 -15.29 0.00
CA VAL A 33 0.50 -14.70 0.78
C VAL A 33 1.74 -14.56 -0.10
N GLY A 34 2.11 -15.61 -0.84
CA GLY A 34 3.24 -15.58 -1.75
C GLY A 34 3.11 -14.51 -2.83
N MET A 35 1.98 -14.47 -3.54
CA MET A 35 1.72 -13.48 -4.60
C MET A 35 1.67 -12.05 -4.08
N THR A 36 1.19 -11.86 -2.85
CA THR A 36 1.04 -10.53 -2.23
C THR A 36 2.39 -10.02 -1.68
N LEU A 37 3.19 -10.89 -1.07
CA LEU A 37 4.48 -10.51 -0.46
C LEU A 37 5.65 -10.51 -1.43
N LEU A 38 5.56 -11.20 -2.57
CA LEU A 38 6.66 -11.27 -3.53
C LEU A 38 7.08 -9.89 -4.08
N PRO A 39 6.18 -8.99 -4.55
CA PRO A 39 6.62 -7.67 -5.02
C PRO A 39 7.30 -6.82 -3.93
N PRO A 40 6.75 -6.70 -2.70
CA PRO A 40 7.44 -6.02 -1.59
C PRO A 40 8.82 -6.61 -1.27
N VAL A 41 8.96 -7.94 -1.27
CA VAL A 41 10.23 -8.61 -1.02
C VAL A 41 11.23 -8.29 -2.13
N VAL A 42 10.82 -8.31 -3.40
CA VAL A 42 11.69 -7.95 -4.53
C VAL A 42 12.16 -6.50 -4.43
N ILE A 43 11.26 -5.56 -4.11
CA ILE A 43 11.60 -4.14 -3.93
C ILE A 43 12.57 -3.97 -2.75
N LEU A 44 12.31 -4.62 -1.62
CA LEU A 44 13.16 -4.58 -0.43
C LEU A 44 14.56 -5.14 -0.72
N VAL A 45 14.63 -6.34 -1.28
CA VAL A 45 15.90 -7.03 -1.59
C VAL A 45 16.69 -6.25 -2.63
N SER A 46 16.05 -5.74 -3.70
CA SER A 46 16.73 -4.93 -4.71
C SER A 46 17.26 -3.62 -4.13
N GLY A 47 16.51 -2.96 -3.23
CA GLY A 47 16.98 -1.75 -2.55
C GLY A 47 18.18 -2.00 -1.65
N ILE A 48 18.13 -3.06 -0.85
CA ILE A 48 19.26 -3.48 -0.01
C ILE A 48 20.48 -3.80 -0.88
N ALA A 49 20.29 -4.62 -1.90
CA ALA A 49 21.36 -5.04 -2.80
C ALA A 49 21.99 -3.85 -3.53
N ALA A 50 21.20 -2.86 -3.96
CA ALA A 50 21.71 -1.66 -4.62
C ALA A 50 22.59 -0.80 -3.70
N VAL A 51 22.14 -0.56 -2.46
CA VAL A 51 22.94 0.20 -1.48
C VAL A 51 24.21 -0.56 -1.07
N ALA A 52 24.11 -1.88 -0.88
CA ALA A 52 25.26 -2.73 -0.58
C ALA A 52 26.25 -2.81 -1.75
N ALA A 53 25.75 -2.88 -2.99
CA ALA A 53 26.59 -2.87 -4.19
C ALA A 53 27.33 -1.54 -4.35
N ALA A 54 26.67 -0.41 -4.08
CA ALA A 54 27.32 0.90 -4.05
C ALA A 54 28.33 1.03 -2.90
N ALA A 55 28.21 0.22 -1.84
CA ALA A 55 29.27 0.10 -0.86
C ALA A 55 30.49 -0.60 -1.45
N VAL A 56 30.36 -1.72 -2.15
CA VAL A 56 31.55 -2.48 -2.57
C VAL A 56 32.19 -1.93 -3.86
N ASN A 57 31.40 -1.29 -4.72
CA ASN A 57 31.85 -0.79 -6.02
C ASN A 57 32.00 0.74 -5.98
N PRO A 58 33.23 1.27 -6.04
CA PRO A 58 33.43 2.71 -6.10
C PRO A 58 32.82 3.29 -7.39
N PRO A 59 32.08 4.41 -7.31
CA PRO A 59 31.45 5.01 -8.47
C PRO A 59 32.49 5.61 -9.43
N SER A 60 32.19 5.61 -10.73
CA SER A 60 33.08 6.22 -11.72
C SER A 60 33.06 7.75 -11.62
N ASP A 61 34.17 8.42 -11.93
CA ASP A 61 34.26 9.89 -11.86
C ASP A 61 33.17 10.59 -12.69
N ARG A 62 32.76 9.98 -13.81
CA ARG A 62 31.67 10.47 -14.66
C ARG A 62 30.32 10.42 -13.94
N ASP A 63 30.04 9.34 -13.22
CA ASP A 63 28.79 9.16 -12.48
C ASP A 63 28.73 10.10 -11.27
N VAL A 64 29.87 10.32 -10.62
CA VAL A 64 30.00 11.26 -9.49
C VAL A 64 29.78 12.71 -9.96
N GLN A 65 30.37 13.11 -11.08
CA GLN A 65 30.14 14.44 -11.66
C GLN A 65 28.68 14.62 -12.09
N ALA A 66 28.07 13.62 -12.71
CA ALA A 66 26.66 13.65 -13.07
C ALA A 66 25.76 13.76 -11.83
N LEU A 67 26.08 13.04 -10.75
CA LEU A 67 25.36 13.08 -9.49
C LEU A 67 25.45 14.47 -8.84
N TYR A 68 26.64 15.06 -8.74
CA TYR A 68 26.81 16.39 -8.17
C TYR A 68 26.17 17.50 -9.00
N ALA A 69 26.15 17.34 -10.33
CA ALA A 69 25.41 18.25 -11.21
C ALA A 69 23.89 18.12 -11.03
N ALA A 70 23.37 16.90 -10.82
CA ALA A 70 21.94 16.65 -10.64
C ALA A 70 21.44 16.98 -9.23
N ALA A 71 22.29 16.81 -8.21
CA ALA A 71 21.95 17.00 -6.81
C ALA A 71 23.02 17.84 -6.10
N PRO A 72 22.95 19.19 -6.18
CA PRO A 72 23.90 20.08 -5.52
C PRO A 72 23.92 19.89 -3.99
N ALA A 73 22.84 19.39 -3.42
CA ALA A 73 22.70 19.15 -1.97
C ALA A 73 23.64 18.06 -1.43
N VAL A 74 24.16 17.17 -2.29
CA VAL A 74 25.14 16.15 -1.91
C VAL A 74 26.57 16.50 -2.35
N ALA A 75 26.77 17.67 -2.97
CA ALA A 75 28.08 18.12 -3.40
C ALA A 75 29.00 18.36 -2.19
N GLY A 76 30.13 17.65 -2.15
CA GLY A 76 31.11 17.72 -1.06
C GLY A 76 31.08 16.56 -0.07
N LEU A 77 30.12 15.63 -0.20
CA LEU A 77 30.17 14.34 0.49
C LEU A 77 31.21 13.41 -0.15
N ASP A 78 31.59 12.34 0.55
CA ASP A 78 32.36 11.27 -0.06
C ASP A 78 31.54 10.66 -1.23
N PRO A 79 32.12 10.46 -2.43
CA PRO A 79 31.37 10.00 -3.60
C PRO A 79 30.57 8.72 -3.38
N ARG A 80 31.10 7.81 -2.56
CA ARG A 80 30.44 6.55 -2.22
C ARG A 80 29.21 6.79 -1.34
N GLU A 81 29.34 7.65 -0.33
CA GLU A 81 28.21 8.02 0.54
C GLU A 81 27.13 8.79 -0.24
N ALA A 82 27.53 9.70 -1.13
CA ALA A 82 26.58 10.46 -1.96
C ALA A 82 25.73 9.54 -2.84
N VAL A 83 26.36 8.55 -3.50
CA VAL A 83 25.65 7.57 -4.34
C VAL A 83 24.73 6.69 -3.50
N GLN A 84 25.17 6.24 -2.32
CA GLN A 84 24.32 5.45 -1.42
C GLN A 84 23.10 6.23 -0.93
N GLY A 85 23.27 7.50 -0.53
CA GLY A 85 22.17 8.38 -0.13
C GLY A 85 21.17 8.63 -1.25
N PHE A 86 21.67 8.81 -2.47
CA PHE A 86 20.85 8.95 -3.66
C PHE A 86 20.06 7.67 -3.94
N ILE A 87 20.72 6.51 -4.04
CA ILE A 87 20.04 5.22 -4.24
C ILE A 87 18.99 4.98 -3.16
N ALA A 88 19.31 5.26 -1.90
CA ALA A 88 18.37 5.07 -0.80
C ALA A 88 17.11 5.92 -0.96
N THR A 89 17.25 7.20 -1.30
CA THR A 89 16.12 8.10 -1.54
C THR A 89 15.22 7.60 -2.67
N TYR A 90 15.82 7.08 -3.75
CA TYR A 90 15.08 6.59 -4.91
C TYR A 90 14.32 5.30 -4.61
N PHE A 91 14.92 4.40 -3.83
CA PHE A 91 14.22 3.19 -3.40
C PHE A 91 13.05 3.50 -2.48
N LEU A 92 13.10 4.53 -1.63
CA LEU A 92 11.95 4.93 -0.81
C LEU A 92 10.72 5.32 -1.65
N ILE A 93 10.92 5.90 -2.83
CA ILE A 93 9.83 6.17 -3.79
C ILE A 93 9.22 4.84 -4.27
N LEU A 94 10.04 3.86 -4.64
CA LEU A 94 9.57 2.54 -5.04
C LEU A 94 8.87 1.78 -3.91
N PHE A 95 9.24 2.03 -2.65
CA PHE A 95 8.56 1.45 -1.49
C PHE A 95 7.11 1.94 -1.36
N MET A 96 6.74 3.11 -1.93
CA MET A 96 5.34 3.55 -2.01
C MET A 96 4.46 2.69 -2.93
N LEU A 97 5.04 1.77 -3.69
CA LEU A 97 4.29 0.76 -4.45
C LEU A 97 3.71 -0.33 -3.53
N ILE A 98 4.37 -0.64 -2.42
CA ILE A 98 3.95 -1.65 -1.44
C ILE A 98 2.54 -1.36 -0.88
N PRO A 99 2.26 -0.16 -0.32
CA PRO A 99 0.93 0.20 0.20
C PRO A 99 -0.11 0.38 -0.91
N THR A 100 0.24 0.12 -2.16
CA THR A 100 -0.70 0.15 -3.28
C THR A 100 -1.04 -1.26 -3.74
N VAL A 101 -0.03 -2.09 -4.00
CA VAL A 101 -0.20 -3.42 -4.60
C VAL A 101 -0.71 -4.45 -3.58
N VAL A 102 -0.14 -4.47 -2.38
CA VAL A 102 -0.47 -5.42 -1.30
C VAL A 102 -1.95 -5.31 -0.90
N PRO A 103 -2.43 -4.13 -0.47
CA PRO A 103 -3.82 -3.98 -0.03
C PRO A 103 -4.85 -4.20 -1.14
N LEU A 104 -4.54 -3.74 -2.36
CA LEU A 104 -5.39 -3.95 -3.53
C LEU A 104 -5.60 -5.44 -3.78
N THR A 105 -4.52 -6.22 -3.76
CA THR A 105 -4.58 -7.68 -3.95
C THR A 105 -5.38 -8.34 -2.83
N MET A 106 -5.12 -8.00 -1.57
CA MET A 106 -5.89 -8.52 -0.43
C MET A 106 -7.39 -8.23 -0.56
N ALA A 107 -7.76 -6.99 -0.90
CA ALA A 107 -9.14 -6.58 -1.06
C ALA A 107 -9.85 -7.33 -2.20
N ILE A 108 -9.17 -7.51 -3.35
CA ILE A 108 -9.72 -8.23 -4.50
C ILE A 108 -10.01 -9.69 -4.15
N TYR A 109 -9.03 -10.40 -3.56
CA TYR A 109 -9.21 -11.80 -3.20
C TYR A 109 -10.27 -11.97 -2.12
N SER A 110 -10.31 -11.06 -1.15
CA SER A 110 -11.30 -11.05 -0.08
C SER A 110 -12.74 -10.88 -0.62
N VAL A 111 -12.97 -10.00 -1.60
CA VAL A 111 -14.31 -9.80 -2.18
C VAL A 111 -14.68 -10.88 -3.20
N ILE A 112 -13.78 -11.19 -4.13
CA ILE A 112 -14.06 -12.17 -5.20
C ILE A 112 -14.09 -13.60 -4.65
N GLY A 113 -13.28 -13.93 -3.65
CA GLY A 113 -13.35 -15.22 -2.96
C GLY A 113 -14.69 -15.44 -2.26
N GLU A 114 -15.24 -14.40 -1.61
CA GLU A 114 -16.59 -14.45 -1.02
C GLU A 114 -17.69 -14.60 -2.07
N LYS A 115 -17.54 -13.95 -3.23
CA LYS A 115 -18.45 -14.14 -4.38
C LYS A 115 -18.45 -15.59 -4.86
N ALA A 116 -17.27 -16.14 -5.09
CA ALA A 116 -17.11 -17.50 -5.63
C ALA A 116 -17.64 -18.57 -4.66
N SER A 117 -17.50 -18.33 -3.34
CA SER A 117 -17.99 -19.24 -2.29
C SER A 117 -19.47 -19.08 -1.92
N ARG A 118 -20.19 -18.13 -2.56
CA ARG A 118 -21.60 -17.78 -2.25
C ARG A 118 -21.85 -17.39 -0.79
N THR A 119 -20.83 -16.95 -0.07
CA THR A 119 -20.92 -16.60 1.36
C THR A 119 -21.39 -15.15 1.61
N LEU A 120 -21.77 -14.43 0.55
CA LEU A 120 -22.30 -13.06 0.62
C LEU A 120 -23.78 -12.99 1.01
N GLU A 121 -24.56 -14.04 0.73
CA GLU A 121 -26.00 -14.11 1.07
C GLU A 121 -26.23 -14.03 2.60
N PRO A 122 -25.46 -14.74 3.46
CA PRO A 122 -25.54 -14.58 4.91
C PRO A 122 -25.11 -13.20 5.42
N LEU A 123 -24.12 -12.56 4.77
CA LEU A 123 -23.61 -11.24 5.18
C LEU A 123 -24.62 -10.11 4.92
N LEU A 124 -25.37 -10.19 3.82
CA LEU A 124 -26.46 -9.26 3.52
C LEU A 124 -27.70 -9.50 4.39
N ALA A 125 -27.87 -10.71 4.94
CA ALA A 125 -28.94 -11.06 5.87
C ALA A 125 -28.65 -10.66 7.33
N THR A 126 -27.40 -10.26 7.65
CA THR A 126 -27.11 -9.70 8.98
C THR A 126 -27.79 -8.34 9.17
N PRO A 127 -28.25 -7.99 10.39
CA PRO A 127 -28.91 -6.71 10.67
C PRO A 127 -27.96 -5.49 10.65
N VAL A 128 -26.79 -5.62 10.01
CA VAL A 128 -25.74 -4.61 9.97
C VAL A 128 -25.86 -3.79 8.69
N GLY A 129 -25.66 -2.47 8.78
CA GLY A 129 -25.62 -1.60 7.60
C GLY A 129 -24.47 -1.95 6.65
N VAL A 130 -24.74 -1.93 5.35
CA VAL A 130 -23.74 -2.20 4.28
C VAL A 130 -22.49 -1.34 4.43
N GLY A 131 -22.63 -0.09 4.88
CA GLY A 131 -21.50 0.81 5.13
C GLY A 131 -20.60 0.37 6.29
N ASP A 132 -21.17 -0.15 7.38
CA ASP A 132 -20.40 -0.62 8.54
C ASP A 132 -19.64 -1.91 8.20
N LEU A 133 -20.24 -2.79 7.38
CA LEU A 133 -19.58 -4.00 6.87
C LEU A 133 -18.43 -3.68 5.91
N LEU A 134 -18.67 -2.78 4.94
CA LEU A 134 -17.63 -2.33 4.02
C LEU A 134 -16.48 -1.68 4.76
N PHE A 135 -16.77 -0.82 5.74
CA PHE A 135 -15.75 -0.20 6.58
C PHE A 135 -14.92 -1.25 7.33
N ALA A 136 -15.58 -2.26 7.93
CA ALA A 136 -14.88 -3.36 8.59
C ALA A 136 -13.96 -4.12 7.63
N LYS A 137 -14.45 -4.41 6.41
CA LYS A 137 -13.68 -5.14 5.39
C LYS A 137 -12.51 -4.31 4.85
N SER A 138 -12.72 -3.01 4.67
CA SER A 138 -11.65 -2.09 4.31
C SER A 138 -10.55 -2.10 5.38
N LEU A 139 -10.93 -1.93 6.65
CA LEU A 139 -10.00 -1.93 7.77
C LEU A 139 -9.27 -3.28 7.93
N ALA A 140 -9.99 -4.39 7.71
CA ALA A 140 -9.43 -5.74 7.74
C ALA A 140 -8.30 -5.92 6.73
N SER A 141 -8.39 -5.29 5.56
CA SER A 141 -7.35 -5.37 4.52
C SER A 141 -6.26 -4.30 4.71
N THR A 142 -6.63 -3.11 5.19
CA THR A 142 -5.71 -1.97 5.39
C THR A 142 -4.69 -2.26 6.49
N VAL A 143 -5.13 -2.71 7.66
CA VAL A 143 -4.23 -2.92 8.82
C VAL A 143 -3.03 -3.84 8.53
N PRO A 144 -3.21 -5.08 8.01
CA PRO A 144 -2.07 -5.96 7.74
C PRO A 144 -1.17 -5.39 6.64
N SER A 145 -1.75 -4.70 5.65
CA SER A 145 -0.99 -4.10 4.55
C SER A 145 -0.10 -2.93 5.01
N VAL A 146 -0.59 -2.08 5.91
CA VAL A 146 0.21 -1.03 6.55
C VAL A 146 1.35 -1.67 7.37
N ILE A 147 1.05 -2.71 8.16
CA ILE A 147 2.05 -3.41 8.98
C ILE A 147 3.16 -4.01 8.09
N VAL A 148 2.81 -4.63 6.96
CA VAL A 148 3.77 -5.15 5.99
C VAL A 148 4.67 -4.04 5.46
N THR A 149 4.09 -2.89 5.11
CA THR A 149 4.84 -1.74 4.57
C THR A 149 5.79 -1.15 5.62
N TRP A 150 5.32 -0.96 6.86
CA TRP A 150 6.15 -0.48 7.96
C TRP A 150 7.26 -1.46 8.33
N SER A 151 6.97 -2.76 8.31
CA SER A 151 7.98 -3.79 8.54
C SER A 151 9.05 -3.77 7.46
N ALA A 152 8.66 -3.65 6.18
CA ALA A 152 9.61 -3.53 5.07
C ALA A 152 10.50 -2.28 5.21
N TYR A 153 9.91 -1.13 5.55
CA TYR A 153 10.67 0.10 5.82
C TYR A 153 11.64 -0.06 7.00
N ALA A 154 11.20 -0.67 8.11
CA ALA A 154 12.04 -0.91 9.27
C ALA A 154 13.23 -1.83 8.95
N ILE A 155 13.01 -2.92 8.20
CA ILE A 155 14.07 -3.82 7.73
C ILE A 155 15.05 -3.09 6.82
N TYR A 156 14.54 -2.25 5.91
CA TYR A 156 15.37 -1.45 5.02
C TYR A 156 16.27 -0.47 5.80
N LEU A 157 15.69 0.29 6.73
CA LEU A 157 16.42 1.20 7.59
C LEU A 157 17.49 0.46 8.41
N ALA A 158 17.15 -0.66 9.05
CA ALA A 158 18.10 -1.45 9.83
C ALA A 158 19.28 -1.93 8.97
N THR A 159 19.03 -2.30 7.72
CA THR A 159 20.07 -2.75 6.80
C THR A 159 20.94 -1.60 6.32
N VAL A 160 20.36 -0.44 6.01
CA VAL A 160 21.11 0.77 5.65
C VAL A 160 22.02 1.22 6.80
N ILE A 161 21.53 1.15 8.05
CA ILE A 161 22.34 1.39 9.26
C ILE A 161 23.49 0.37 9.34
N ALA A 162 23.21 -0.92 9.13
CA ALA A 162 24.23 -1.97 9.19
C ALA A 162 25.31 -1.83 8.10
N ILE A 163 24.99 -1.25 6.94
CA ILE A 163 25.95 -0.94 5.87
C ILE A 163 26.88 0.23 6.27
N GLY A 164 26.47 1.08 7.21
CA GLY A 164 27.30 2.16 7.76
C GLY A 164 27.33 3.45 6.94
N SER A 165 26.35 3.67 6.05
CA SER A 165 26.28 4.87 5.21
C SER A 165 25.50 6.00 5.90
N HIS A 166 26.18 7.07 6.30
CA HIS A 166 25.51 8.20 6.98
C HIS A 166 24.50 8.90 6.07
N ALA A 167 24.88 9.12 4.81
CA ALA A 167 24.00 9.76 3.83
C ALA A 167 22.73 8.94 3.54
N ALA A 168 22.85 7.61 3.45
CA ALA A 168 21.69 6.75 3.25
C ALA A 168 20.78 6.69 4.49
N VAL A 169 21.36 6.65 5.70
CA VAL A 169 20.57 6.74 6.94
C VAL A 169 19.82 8.08 6.97
N GLN A 170 20.49 9.20 6.74
CA GLN A 170 19.86 10.53 6.74
C GLN A 170 18.76 10.66 5.68
N ALA A 171 18.96 10.07 4.50
CA ALA A 171 17.94 10.02 3.46
C ALA A 171 16.68 9.27 3.94
N VAL A 172 16.85 8.09 4.54
CA VAL A 172 15.74 7.26 5.01
C VAL A 172 15.03 7.85 6.23
N THR A 173 15.78 8.46 7.16
CA THR A 173 15.25 9.06 8.38
C THR A 173 14.89 10.53 8.21
N ALA A 174 14.92 11.07 6.99
CA ALA A 174 14.52 12.45 6.76
C ALA A 174 13.07 12.65 7.26
N PRO A 175 12.76 13.73 8.00
CA PRO A 175 11.44 13.94 8.58
C PRO A 175 10.29 13.79 7.57
N ARG A 176 10.52 14.24 6.33
CA ARG A 176 9.57 14.10 5.23
C ARG A 176 9.25 12.65 4.89
N TRP A 177 10.25 11.78 4.84
CA TRP A 177 10.05 10.36 4.55
C TRP A 177 9.36 9.64 5.69
N ILE A 178 9.70 9.97 6.94
CA ILE A 178 8.98 9.46 8.12
C ILE A 178 7.50 9.87 8.06
N LEU A 179 7.21 11.14 7.78
CA LEU A 179 5.84 11.62 7.61
C LEU A 179 5.13 10.92 6.44
N ALA A 180 5.82 10.66 5.33
CA ALA A 180 5.28 9.92 4.20
C ALA A 180 4.93 8.48 4.58
N ILE A 181 5.77 7.80 5.36
CA ILE A 181 5.52 6.45 5.86
C ILE A 181 4.40 6.41 6.90
N VAL A 182 4.24 7.45 7.72
CA VAL A 182 3.21 7.49 8.76
C VAL A 182 1.85 7.93 8.21
N VAL A 183 1.82 8.83 7.22
CA VAL A 183 0.58 9.47 6.72
C VAL A 183 0.19 8.94 5.34
N LEU A 184 1.08 9.02 4.34
CA LEU A 184 0.74 8.65 2.97
C LEU A 184 0.55 7.14 2.82
N VAL A 185 1.32 6.32 3.53
CA VAL A 185 1.18 4.84 3.48
C VAL A 185 -0.21 4.40 3.92
N PRO A 186 -0.76 4.80 5.09
CA PRO A 186 -2.14 4.45 5.44
C PRO A 186 -3.19 4.95 4.44
N LEU A 187 -3.05 6.17 3.92
CA LEU A 187 -3.98 6.73 2.94
C LEU A 187 -3.94 5.98 1.61
N LEU A 188 -2.75 5.73 1.06
CA LEU A 188 -2.58 4.92 -0.16
C LEU A 188 -3.11 3.51 0.03
N THR A 189 -2.90 2.93 1.21
CA THR A 189 -3.42 1.61 1.54
C THR A 189 -4.94 1.61 1.55
N LEU A 190 -5.56 2.58 2.22
CA LEU A 190 -7.01 2.71 2.28
C LEU A 190 -7.62 2.91 0.88
N LEU A 191 -7.01 3.77 0.07
CA LEU A 191 -7.45 4.05 -1.29
C LEU A 191 -7.41 2.79 -2.14
N SER A 192 -6.31 2.05 -2.04
CA SER A 192 -6.08 0.82 -2.80
C SER A 192 -7.04 -0.30 -2.40
N VAL A 193 -7.34 -0.42 -1.10
CA VAL A 193 -8.38 -1.34 -0.62
C VAL A 193 -9.75 -0.96 -1.17
N ASN A 194 -10.13 0.32 -1.03
CA ASN A 194 -11.45 0.79 -1.47
C ASN A 194 -11.62 0.66 -3.00
N LEU A 195 -10.57 0.91 -3.78
CA LEU A 195 -10.54 0.66 -5.22
C LEU A 195 -10.64 -0.83 -5.53
N GLY A 196 -9.91 -1.69 -4.81
CA GLY A 196 -10.00 -3.14 -4.97
C GLY A 196 -11.41 -3.67 -4.73
N ILE A 197 -12.07 -3.17 -3.68
CA ILE A 197 -13.47 -3.49 -3.37
C ILE A 197 -14.38 -3.00 -4.51
N LEU A 198 -14.23 -1.74 -4.95
CA LEU A 198 -15.04 -1.16 -6.02
C LEU A 198 -14.89 -1.92 -7.34
N ILE A 199 -13.66 -2.20 -7.77
CA ILE A 199 -13.36 -2.97 -8.99
C ILE A 199 -14.01 -4.36 -8.88
N SER A 200 -13.86 -5.01 -7.73
CA SER A 200 -14.45 -6.32 -7.49
C SER A 200 -15.98 -6.32 -7.57
N THR A 201 -16.68 -5.20 -7.48
CA THR A 201 -18.14 -5.17 -7.76
C THR A 201 -18.47 -5.41 -9.23
N ARG A 202 -17.56 -5.09 -10.14
CA ARG A 202 -17.77 -5.10 -11.60
C ARG A 202 -17.21 -6.34 -12.28
N VAL A 203 -16.29 -7.04 -11.64
CA VAL A 203 -15.61 -8.22 -12.20
C VAL A 203 -15.70 -9.39 -11.24
N ASN A 204 -15.69 -10.60 -11.80
CA ASN A 204 -15.79 -11.86 -11.04
C ASN A 204 -14.50 -12.68 -11.07
N ASP A 205 -13.53 -12.31 -11.92
CA ASP A 205 -12.24 -12.96 -12.00
C ASP A 205 -11.15 -12.12 -11.33
N VAL A 206 -10.34 -12.77 -10.49
CA VAL A 206 -9.27 -12.13 -9.72
C VAL A 206 -8.19 -11.54 -10.62
N ARG A 207 -7.83 -12.22 -11.71
CA ARG A 207 -6.76 -11.75 -12.62
C ARG A 207 -7.21 -10.50 -13.35
N VAL A 208 -8.46 -10.47 -13.83
CA VAL A 208 -9.05 -9.28 -14.46
C VAL A 208 -9.10 -8.11 -13.46
N ALA A 209 -9.52 -8.36 -12.22
CA ALA A 209 -9.54 -7.35 -11.18
C ALA A 209 -8.14 -6.79 -10.89
N GLN A 210 -7.13 -7.65 -10.81
CA GLN A 210 -5.74 -7.25 -10.59
C GLN A 210 -5.17 -6.46 -11.77
N GLN A 211 -5.53 -6.79 -13.01
CA GLN A 211 -5.09 -6.04 -14.19
C GLN A 211 -5.68 -4.63 -14.19
N ILE A 212 -6.97 -4.50 -13.90
CA ILE A 212 -7.64 -3.19 -13.80
C ILE A 212 -7.07 -2.41 -12.60
N GLY A 213 -6.97 -3.05 -11.44
CA GLY A 213 -6.44 -2.44 -10.22
C GLY A 213 -4.96 -2.08 -10.33
N GLY A 214 -4.18 -2.80 -11.15
CA GLY A 214 -2.79 -2.50 -11.44
C GLY A 214 -2.61 -1.11 -12.07
N LEU A 215 -3.64 -0.54 -12.70
CA LEU A 215 -3.60 0.83 -13.20
C LEU A 215 -3.45 1.88 -12.08
N VAL A 216 -3.83 1.54 -10.84
CA VAL A 216 -3.64 2.40 -9.66
C VAL A 216 -2.16 2.62 -9.35
N VAL A 217 -1.30 1.70 -9.78
CA VAL A 217 0.16 1.82 -9.62
C VAL A 217 0.76 2.87 -10.57
N VAL A 218 0.14 3.09 -11.74
CA VAL A 218 0.69 3.94 -12.80
C VAL A 218 0.92 5.39 -12.34
N PRO A 219 -0.03 6.08 -11.67
CA PRO A 219 0.20 7.42 -11.14
C PRO A 219 1.38 7.49 -10.16
N ILE A 220 1.57 6.47 -9.32
CA ILE A 220 2.66 6.45 -8.33
C ILE A 220 4.01 6.28 -9.03
N VAL A 221 4.10 5.38 -10.01
CA VAL A 221 5.29 5.23 -10.84
C VAL A 221 5.58 6.52 -11.61
N GLY A 222 4.55 7.16 -12.17
CA GLY A 222 4.67 8.44 -12.87
C GLY A 222 5.21 9.55 -11.96
N LEU A 223 4.70 9.66 -10.73
CA LEU A 223 5.24 10.57 -9.73
C LEU A 223 6.69 10.25 -9.38
N GLY A 224 7.04 8.96 -9.26
CA GLY A 224 8.40 8.53 -9.02
C GLY A 224 9.37 8.93 -10.15
N ILE A 225 8.98 8.74 -11.41
CA ILE A 225 9.77 9.18 -12.57
C ILE A 225 9.89 10.72 -12.62
N ALA A 226 8.81 11.44 -12.31
CA ALA A 226 8.84 12.90 -12.25
C ALA A 226 9.79 13.42 -11.15
N GLN A 227 9.88 12.68 -10.04
CA GLN A 227 10.85 12.90 -8.97
C GLN A 227 12.28 12.64 -9.44
N VAL A 228 12.52 11.45 -10.03
CA VAL A 228 13.82 11.01 -10.55
C VAL A 228 14.41 12.02 -11.53
N THR A 229 13.57 12.57 -12.41
CA THR A 229 13.98 13.52 -13.46
C THR A 229 14.11 14.96 -12.96
N GLY A 230 13.89 15.21 -11.67
CA GLY A 230 13.95 16.55 -11.07
C GLY A 230 12.82 17.48 -11.49
N ARG A 231 11.82 17.00 -12.26
CA ARG A 231 10.66 17.81 -12.69
C ARG A 231 9.72 18.12 -11.53
N VAL A 232 9.62 17.22 -10.57
CA VAL A 232 8.77 17.40 -9.39
C VAL A 232 9.62 17.15 -8.16
N VAL A 233 9.87 18.18 -7.36
CA VAL A 233 10.46 18.02 -6.03
C VAL A 233 9.32 17.78 -5.03
N LEU A 234 9.39 16.69 -4.27
CA LEU A 234 8.44 16.37 -3.22
C LEU A 234 8.75 17.30 -2.05
N ASP A 235 8.40 18.56 -2.16
CA ASP A 235 8.56 19.55 -1.12
C ASP A 235 7.42 19.49 -0.10
N ASN A 236 7.41 20.38 0.87
CA ASN A 236 6.37 20.38 1.91
C ASN A 236 4.99 20.74 1.32
N GLY A 237 4.95 21.55 0.26
CA GLY A 237 3.71 21.92 -0.43
C GLY A 237 3.11 20.76 -1.21
N ALA A 238 3.92 20.08 -2.03
CA ALA A 238 3.55 18.89 -2.79
C ALA A 238 3.10 17.76 -1.85
N PHE A 239 3.78 17.57 -0.72
CA PHE A 239 3.36 16.60 0.31
C PHE A 239 1.96 16.90 0.85
N LEU A 240 1.68 18.16 1.21
CA LEU A 240 0.38 18.57 1.74
C LEU A 240 -0.72 18.41 0.67
N GLN A 241 -0.44 18.84 -0.56
CA GLN A 241 -1.36 18.69 -1.69
C GLN A 241 -1.70 17.22 -1.94
N MET A 242 -0.69 16.34 -1.98
CA MET A 242 -0.88 14.90 -2.16
C MET A 242 -1.71 14.30 -1.02
N THR A 243 -1.44 14.70 0.23
CA THR A 243 -2.21 14.25 1.39
C THR A 243 -3.69 14.63 1.27
N ILE A 244 -3.97 15.89 0.93
CA ILE A 244 -5.35 16.38 0.76
C ILE A 244 -6.05 15.64 -0.38
N VAL A 245 -5.39 15.49 -1.53
CA VAL A 245 -5.94 14.76 -2.68
C VAL A 245 -6.25 13.32 -2.32
N LEU A 246 -5.35 12.63 -1.61
CA LEU A 246 -5.59 11.25 -1.17
C LEU A 246 -6.79 11.15 -0.23
N ILE A 247 -6.91 12.04 0.76
CA ILE A 247 -8.06 12.06 1.68
C ILE A 247 -9.37 12.25 0.90
N LEU A 248 -9.40 13.18 -0.06
CA LEU A 248 -10.58 13.42 -0.90
C LEU A 248 -10.92 12.19 -1.76
N LEU A 249 -9.91 11.55 -2.35
CA LEU A 249 -10.09 10.33 -3.13
C LEU A 249 -10.57 9.18 -2.25
N ASP A 250 -10.03 9.01 -1.05
CA ASP A 250 -10.46 7.98 -0.10
C ASP A 250 -11.95 8.11 0.23
N VAL A 251 -12.39 9.33 0.57
CA VAL A 251 -13.80 9.61 0.86
C VAL A 251 -14.67 9.36 -0.37
N ALA A 252 -14.25 9.84 -1.55
CA ALA A 252 -15.00 9.67 -2.79
C ALA A 252 -15.13 8.19 -3.20
N VAL A 253 -14.02 7.45 -3.21
CA VAL A 253 -14.00 6.02 -3.59
C VAL A 253 -14.76 5.18 -2.56
N PHE A 254 -14.62 5.46 -1.26
CA PHE A 254 -15.39 4.76 -0.23
C PHE A 254 -16.90 4.97 -0.43
N TRP A 255 -17.32 6.21 -0.74
CA TRP A 255 -18.72 6.52 -1.02
C TRP A 255 -19.22 5.80 -2.27
N LEU A 256 -18.43 5.78 -3.36
CA LEU A 256 -18.76 5.05 -4.59
C LEU A 256 -18.84 3.53 -4.35
N ALA A 257 -17.92 2.96 -3.57
CA ALA A 257 -17.94 1.55 -3.19
C ALA A 257 -19.20 1.19 -2.40
N ARG A 258 -19.60 2.06 -1.45
CA ARG A 258 -20.85 1.89 -0.70
C ARG A 258 -22.08 1.90 -1.59
N LEU A 259 -22.15 2.78 -2.58
CA LEU A 259 -23.25 2.84 -3.54
C LEU A 259 -23.29 1.61 -4.45
N ALA A 260 -22.12 1.16 -4.93
CA ALA A 260 -22.01 -0.01 -5.80
C ALA A 260 -22.45 -1.31 -5.10
N PHE A 261 -22.29 -1.40 -3.78
CA PHE A 261 -22.65 -2.56 -2.95
C PHE A 261 -24.10 -2.57 -2.42
N GLN A 262 -24.96 -1.62 -2.80
CA GLN A 262 -26.35 -1.65 -2.35
C GLN A 262 -27.11 -2.90 -2.84
N ARG A 263 -27.92 -3.47 -1.94
CA ARG A 263 -28.65 -4.77 -2.06
C ARG A 263 -29.39 -4.96 -3.39
N GLU A 264 -29.83 -3.87 -3.98
CA GLU A 264 -30.69 -3.81 -5.17
C GLU A 264 -29.91 -4.11 -6.48
N ASN A 265 -28.65 -3.70 -6.55
CA ASN A 265 -27.79 -3.94 -7.72
C ASN A 265 -27.15 -5.35 -7.70
N ILE A 266 -26.99 -5.93 -6.51
CA ILE A 266 -26.37 -7.25 -6.36
C ILE A 266 -27.31 -8.34 -6.91
N LEU A 267 -28.61 -8.29 -6.57
CA LEU A 267 -29.58 -9.31 -7.00
C LEU A 267 -29.84 -9.35 -8.52
N VAL A 268 -29.63 -8.24 -9.24
CA VAL A 268 -29.94 -8.14 -10.69
C VAL A 268 -28.73 -8.45 -11.58
N ARG A 269 -27.49 -8.23 -11.10
CA ARG A 269 -26.27 -8.35 -11.93
C ARG A 269 -25.34 -9.52 -11.57
N TRP A 270 -25.57 -10.21 -10.46
CA TRP A 270 -24.62 -11.19 -9.91
C TRP A 270 -25.10 -12.64 -10.14
N ARG A 271 -25.20 -13.03 -11.42
CA ARG A 271 -25.31 -14.45 -11.84
C ARG A 271 -23.93 -15.00 -12.18
#